data_AF-A0A1R3WWC8-F1
#
_entry.id   AF-A0A1R3WWC8-F1
#
_cell.length_a   1.000
_cell.length_b   1.000
_cell.length_c   1.000
_cell.angle_alpha   90.00
_cell.angle_beta   90.00
_cell.angle_gamma   90.00
#
_symmetry.space_group_name_H-M   'P 1'
#
loop_
_entity.id
_entity.type
_entity.pdbx_description
1 polymer ?
#
loop_
_entity_poly.entity_id
_entity_poly.type
_entity_poly.pdbx_seq_one_letter_code
_entity_poly.pdbx_strand_id
1 'polypeptide(L)'
;MHVLKSLLLGAVTFIAILGVISISLPRQIHLQRDIIINAPAEVAYEQLGDLRNWTKWLPGHLLEVDRSISYAGHATGARYTWTSQRRGIGQGVVTIVEAEPPSRVVTNLEFEKNDKAHSTFVLEETEEGTKLTWHFEQYIGNDPIRKFSGLLIDSTVGEEFEDGLENIKKEVEAKYAVTDN
;
A
#
# COMPACT_ATOMS: atom_id res chain seq x y z
N MET A 1 -34.50 -27.82 -25.33
CA MET A 1 -33.87 -26.80 -26.20
C MET A 1 -34.27 -25.36 -25.83
N HIS A 2 -35.54 -25.06 -25.53
CA HIS A 2 -35.97 -23.69 -25.16
C HIS A 2 -35.33 -23.16 -23.86
N VAL A 3 -35.28 -23.98 -22.80
CA VAL A 3 -34.69 -23.60 -21.50
C VAL A 3 -33.20 -23.23 -21.63
N LEU A 4 -32.44 -24.01 -22.41
CA LEU A 4 -31.02 -23.73 -22.66
C LEU A 4 -30.83 -22.42 -23.44
N LYS A 5 -31.68 -22.12 -24.42
CA LYS A 5 -31.64 -20.86 -25.17
C LYS A 5 -31.96 -19.66 -24.28
N SER A 6 -32.96 -19.77 -23.41
CA SER A 6 -33.31 -18.69 -22.46
C SER A 6 -32.21 -18.47 -21.42
N LEU A 7 -31.59 -19.53 -20.92
CA LEU A 7 -30.46 -19.45 -19.99
C LEU A 7 -29.23 -18.78 -20.64
N LEU A 8 -28.90 -19.16 -21.88
CA LEU A 8 -27.83 -18.54 -22.64
C LEU A 8 -28.11 -17.05 -22.91
N LEU A 9 -29.33 -16.70 -23.30
CA LEU A 9 -29.71 -15.30 -23.52
C LEU A 9 -29.63 -14.47 -22.23
N GLY A 10 -30.06 -15.05 -21.10
CA GLY A 10 -29.89 -14.44 -19.79
C GLY A 10 -28.42 -14.21 -19.43
N ALA A 11 -27.57 -15.22 -19.62
CA ALA A 11 -26.14 -15.12 -19.34
C ALA A 11 -25.45 -14.06 -20.21
N VAL A 12 -25.74 -14.01 -21.52
CA VAL A 12 -25.21 -13.00 -22.44
C VAL A 12 -25.66 -11.60 -22.04
N THR A 13 -26.93 -11.43 -21.69
CA THR A 13 -27.47 -10.14 -21.24
C THR A 13 -26.79 -9.68 -19.95
N PHE A 14 -26.60 -10.60 -19.00
CA PHE A 14 -25.90 -10.32 -17.76
C PHE A 14 -24.44 -9.91 -17.99
N ILE A 15 -23.70 -10.62 -18.84
CA ILE A 15 -22.32 -10.28 -19.21
C ILE A 15 -22.26 -8.90 -19.90
N ALA A 16 -23.20 -8.60 -20.79
CA ALA A 16 -23.27 -7.30 -21.45
C ALA A 16 -23.48 -6.15 -20.44
N ILE A 17 -24.36 -6.35 -19.45
CA ILE A 17 -24.58 -5.37 -18.37
C ILE A 17 -23.31 -5.17 -17.55
N LEU A 18 -22.64 -6.25 -17.14
CA LEU A 18 -21.37 -6.16 -16.39
C LEU A 18 -20.28 -5.43 -17.19
N GLY A 19 -20.23 -5.67 -18.51
CA GLY A 19 -19.33 -4.96 -19.42
C GLY A 19 -19.60 -3.46 -19.44
N VAL A 20 -20.87 -3.04 -19.55
CA VAL A 20 -21.25 -1.63 -19.53
C VAL A 20 -20.91 -0.97 -18.17
N ILE A 21 -21.19 -1.64 -17.05
CA ILE A 21 -20.83 -1.14 -15.72
C ILE A 21 -19.31 -0.95 -15.60
N SER A 22 -18.53 -1.95 -16.05
CA SER A 22 -17.07 -1.92 -16.00
C SER A 22 -16.45 -0.74 -16.75
N ILE A 23 -17.08 -0.27 -17.84
CA ILE A 23 -16.61 0.91 -18.58
C ILE A 23 -16.64 2.16 -17.68
N SER A 24 -17.67 2.29 -16.85
CA SER A 24 -17.85 3.42 -15.92
C SER A 24 -17.01 3.32 -14.65
N LEU A 25 -16.45 2.15 -14.33
CA LEU A 25 -15.64 1.97 -13.12
C LEU A 25 -14.25 2.62 -13.25
N PRO A 26 -13.68 3.13 -12.12
CA PRO A 26 -12.35 3.73 -12.10
C PRO A 26 -11.27 2.79 -12.60
N ARG A 27 -10.21 3.37 -13.19
CA ARG A 27 -9.00 2.64 -13.65
C ARG A 27 -7.84 2.76 -12.66
N GLN A 28 -8.05 3.50 -11.58
CA GLN A 28 -7.08 3.78 -10.54
C GLN A 28 -7.73 3.49 -9.20
N ILE A 29 -6.94 2.86 -8.33
CA ILE A 29 -7.25 2.71 -6.92
C ILE A 29 -6.55 3.83 -6.18
N HIS A 30 -7.27 4.42 -5.23
CA HIS A 30 -6.79 5.44 -4.30
C HIS A 30 -7.20 5.01 -2.90
N LEU A 31 -6.23 4.81 -2.01
CA LEU A 31 -6.45 4.50 -0.60
C LEU A 31 -5.67 5.51 0.24
N GLN A 32 -6.30 6.00 1.30
CA GLN A 32 -5.68 6.93 2.24
C GLN A 32 -6.07 6.53 3.66
N ARG A 33 -5.08 6.50 4.55
CA ARG A 33 -5.26 6.36 5.99
C ARG A 33 -4.31 7.32 6.71
N ASP A 34 -4.69 7.76 7.89
CA ASP A 34 -3.86 8.63 8.72
C ASP A 34 -3.96 8.28 10.20
N ILE A 35 -2.92 8.67 10.94
CA ILE A 35 -2.83 8.48 12.38
C ILE A 35 -2.04 9.62 13.02
N ILE A 36 -2.37 9.97 14.26
CA ILE A 36 -1.56 10.88 15.09
C ILE A 36 -0.55 10.07 15.90
N ILE A 37 0.72 10.43 15.80
CA ILE A 37 1.83 9.84 16.53
C ILE A 37 2.31 10.88 17.56
N ASN A 38 2.35 10.52 18.84
CA ASN A 38 2.80 11.40 19.92
C ASN A 38 4.34 11.42 19.99
N ALA A 39 4.96 11.92 18.92
CA ALA A 39 6.39 12.12 18.79
C ALA A 39 6.66 13.20 17.71
N PRO A 40 7.85 13.83 17.72
CA PRO A 40 8.29 14.73 16.66
C PRO A 40 8.39 14.02 15.29
N ALA A 41 8.20 14.78 14.21
CA ALA A 41 8.14 14.24 12.85
C ALA A 41 9.44 13.54 12.43
N GLU A 42 10.57 13.98 12.96
CA GLU A 42 11.90 13.41 12.72
C GLU A 42 11.96 11.92 13.12
N VAL A 43 11.35 11.56 14.25
CA VAL A 43 11.40 10.18 14.75
C VAL A 43 10.59 9.24 13.86
N ALA A 44 9.44 9.72 13.38
CA ALA A 44 8.62 9.01 12.40
C ALA A 44 9.31 8.92 11.03
N TYR A 45 9.91 10.02 10.59
CA TYR A 45 10.64 10.09 9.33
C TYR A 45 11.80 9.09 9.28
N GLU A 46 12.54 8.90 10.37
CA GLU A 46 13.61 7.89 10.44
C GLU A 46 13.11 6.45 10.22
N GLN A 47 11.88 6.12 10.62
CA GLN A 47 11.29 4.82 10.32
C GLN A 47 10.89 4.68 8.85
N LEU A 48 10.45 5.77 8.22
CA LEU A 48 9.98 5.79 6.83
C LEU A 48 11.13 5.88 5.81
N GLY A 49 12.12 6.73 6.07
CA GLY A 49 13.25 6.99 5.17
C GLY A 49 14.27 5.84 5.08
N ASP A 50 14.16 4.83 5.95
CA ASP A 50 15.00 3.66 5.97
C ASP A 50 14.17 2.38 5.80
N LEU A 51 14.19 1.79 4.61
CA LEU A 51 13.47 0.56 4.28
C LEU A 51 13.84 -0.63 5.20
N ARG A 52 15.00 -0.60 5.89
CA ARG A 52 15.36 -1.63 6.88
C ARG A 52 14.46 -1.59 8.11
N ASN A 53 13.90 -0.42 8.42
CA ASN A 53 12.99 -0.25 9.55
C ASN A 53 11.57 -0.72 9.24
N TRP A 54 11.20 -0.81 7.95
CA TRP A 54 9.84 -1.17 7.54
C TRP A 54 9.43 -2.56 8.02
N THR A 55 10.38 -3.48 8.23
CA THR A 55 10.09 -4.81 8.77
C THR A 55 9.63 -4.80 10.23
N LYS A 56 9.78 -3.68 10.94
CA LYS A 56 9.35 -3.56 12.33
C LYS A 56 7.86 -3.27 12.45
N TRP A 57 7.29 -2.58 11.46
CA TRP A 57 5.92 -2.09 11.53
C TRP A 57 5.00 -2.58 10.42
N LEU A 58 5.53 -3.05 9.29
CA LEU A 58 4.69 -3.66 8.26
C LEU A 58 4.00 -4.93 8.81
N PRO A 59 2.72 -5.16 8.46
CA PRO A 59 2.00 -6.36 8.84
C PRO A 59 2.75 -7.66 8.52
N GLY A 60 2.72 -8.62 9.45
CA GLY A 60 3.55 -9.83 9.42
C GLY A 60 3.39 -10.72 8.18
N HIS A 61 2.23 -10.72 7.53
CA HIS A 61 2.04 -11.46 6.28
C HIS A 61 2.85 -10.89 5.11
N LEU A 62 3.23 -9.61 5.16
CA LEU A 62 4.14 -8.97 4.21
C LEU A 62 5.63 -9.29 4.52
N LEU A 63 5.92 -9.92 5.67
CA LEU A 63 7.27 -10.24 6.17
C LEU A 63 7.70 -11.70 5.94
N GLU A 64 6.78 -12.63 5.65
CA GLU A 64 7.05 -14.05 5.35
C GLU A 64 7.56 -14.26 3.92
N VAL A 65 8.76 -13.74 3.69
CA VAL A 65 9.34 -13.57 2.37
C VAL A 65 10.79 -14.02 2.41
N ASP A 66 11.19 -14.82 1.42
CA ASP A 66 12.60 -15.10 1.14
C ASP A 66 13.26 -13.78 0.73
N ARG A 67 14.06 -13.22 1.65
CA ARG A 67 14.55 -11.84 1.59
C ARG A 67 15.91 -11.79 0.89
N SER A 68 16.00 -11.06 -0.21
CA SER A 68 17.27 -10.50 -0.66
C SER A 68 17.24 -8.99 -0.48
N ILE A 69 17.78 -8.52 0.64
CA ILE A 69 17.97 -7.10 0.90
C ILE A 69 19.21 -6.67 0.12
N SER A 70 19.03 -6.20 -1.11
CA SER A 70 20.08 -5.46 -1.81
C SER A 70 19.85 -3.98 -1.58
N TYR A 71 20.63 -3.42 -0.67
CA TYR A 71 20.59 -2.00 -0.37
C TYR A 71 21.48 -1.24 -1.35
N ALA A 72 20.93 -0.23 -2.01
CA ALA A 72 21.69 0.77 -2.74
C ALA A 72 21.14 2.17 -2.37
N GLY A 73 21.96 2.99 -1.70
CA GLY A 73 21.62 4.39 -1.36
C GLY A 73 20.81 4.58 -0.06
N HIS A 74 20.98 5.74 0.57
CA HIS A 74 20.19 6.20 1.73
C HIS A 74 19.06 7.13 1.29
N ALA A 75 17.88 7.00 1.90
CA ALA A 75 16.69 7.74 1.53
C ALA A 75 16.34 7.54 0.04
N THR A 76 16.50 8.54 -0.83
CA THR A 76 16.21 8.41 -2.26
C THR A 76 17.11 7.36 -2.93
N GLY A 77 16.51 6.45 -3.69
CA GLY A 77 17.18 5.35 -4.37
C GLY A 77 17.22 4.04 -3.57
N ALA A 78 16.93 4.08 -2.25
CA ALA A 78 16.87 2.88 -1.42
C ALA A 78 15.84 1.90 -1.98
N ARG A 79 16.20 0.62 -2.04
CA ARG A 79 15.38 -0.44 -2.65
C ARG A 79 15.23 -1.63 -1.72
N TYR A 80 14.04 -2.22 -1.68
CA TYR A 80 13.74 -3.44 -0.93
C TYR A 80 12.96 -4.40 -1.81
N THR A 81 13.49 -5.61 -1.97
CA THR A 81 12.89 -6.66 -2.81
C THR A 81 12.35 -7.78 -1.93
N TRP A 82 11.18 -8.27 -2.28
CA TRP A 82 10.53 -9.38 -1.58
C TRP A 82 10.13 -10.48 -2.59
N THR A 83 10.29 -11.73 -2.19
CA THR A 83 9.69 -12.92 -2.82
C THR A 83 8.87 -13.74 -1.82
N SER A 84 7.55 -13.78 -1.99
CA SER A 84 6.65 -14.61 -1.19
C SER A 84 6.11 -15.79 -1.97
N GLN A 85 6.09 -16.97 -1.34
CA GLN A 85 5.37 -18.15 -1.87
C GLN A 85 3.86 -18.10 -1.56
N ARG A 86 3.40 -17.12 -0.77
CA ARG A 86 2.00 -16.95 -0.40
C ARG A 86 1.20 -16.46 -1.60
N ARG A 87 0.11 -17.18 -1.89
CA ARG A 87 -0.81 -16.83 -2.98
C ARG A 87 -1.36 -15.42 -2.76
N GLY A 88 -1.11 -14.51 -3.70
CA GLY A 88 -1.60 -13.12 -3.69
C GLY A 88 -0.57 -12.06 -3.33
N ILE A 89 0.56 -12.41 -2.69
CA ILE A 89 1.63 -11.46 -2.34
C ILE A 89 2.72 -11.44 -3.43
N GLY A 90 3.08 -12.62 -3.93
CA GLY A 90 4.03 -12.78 -5.04
C GLY A 90 5.40 -12.15 -4.77
N GLN A 91 6.03 -11.66 -5.83
CA GLN A 91 7.29 -10.93 -5.76
C GLN A 91 7.05 -9.46 -6.06
N GLY A 92 7.88 -8.61 -5.46
CA GLY A 92 7.91 -7.21 -5.81
C GLY A 92 9.10 -6.47 -5.24
N VAL A 93 9.16 -5.21 -5.61
CA VAL A 93 10.23 -4.31 -5.22
C VAL A 93 9.64 -2.95 -4.87
N VAL A 94 10.01 -2.42 -3.71
CA VAL A 94 9.77 -1.03 -3.34
C VAL A 94 11.05 -0.24 -3.50
N THR A 95 10.95 0.95 -4.07
CA THR A 95 12.06 1.90 -4.21
C THR A 95 11.62 3.26 -3.68
N ILE A 96 12.39 3.87 -2.79
CA ILE A 96 12.17 5.27 -2.40
C ILE A 96 12.62 6.13 -3.59
N VAL A 97 11.71 6.92 -4.15
CA VAL A 97 11.97 7.79 -5.31
C VAL A 97 12.09 9.25 -4.93
N GLU A 98 11.58 9.61 -3.75
CA GLU A 98 11.69 10.96 -3.20
C GLU A 98 11.70 10.88 -1.68
N ALA A 99 12.49 11.73 -1.04
CA ALA A 99 12.59 11.80 0.41
C ALA A 99 12.95 13.23 0.81
N GLU A 100 12.05 13.88 1.54
CA GLU A 100 12.16 15.25 2.03
C GLU A 100 12.04 15.23 3.56
N PRO A 101 13.15 15.17 4.31
CA PRO A 101 13.10 15.18 5.76
C PRO A 101 12.57 16.50 6.33
N PRO A 102 11.75 16.48 7.39
CA PRO A 102 11.09 15.32 8.01
C PRO A 102 9.68 15.08 7.44
N SER A 103 9.27 15.73 6.35
CA SER A 103 7.87 15.89 5.96
C SER A 103 7.34 14.85 4.97
N ARG A 104 8.18 14.22 4.14
CA ARG A 104 7.67 13.42 3.01
C ARG A 104 8.58 12.27 2.57
N VAL A 105 7.97 11.13 2.26
CA VAL A 105 8.63 9.99 1.59
C VAL A 105 7.73 9.45 0.48
N VAL A 106 8.27 9.29 -0.72
CA VAL A 106 7.56 8.71 -1.87
C VAL A 106 8.24 7.44 -2.31
N THR A 107 7.44 6.41 -2.57
CA THR A 107 7.92 5.11 -3.02
C THR A 107 7.19 4.63 -4.27
N ASN A 108 7.94 3.93 -5.11
CA ASN A 108 7.40 3.14 -6.22
C ASN A 108 7.42 1.67 -5.82
N LEU A 109 6.29 1.01 -5.99
CA LEU A 109 6.13 -0.43 -5.82
C LEU A 109 5.96 -1.07 -7.19
N GLU A 110 6.82 -2.04 -7.49
CA GLU A 110 6.78 -2.84 -8.71
C GLU A 110 6.48 -4.29 -8.33
N PHE A 111 5.34 -4.82 -8.76
CA PHE A 111 4.95 -6.21 -8.54
C PHE A 111 5.27 -7.07 -9.79
N GLU A 112 5.15 -8.39 -9.66
CA GLU A 112 5.17 -9.30 -10.82
C GLU A 112 4.17 -8.86 -11.91
N LYS A 113 4.49 -9.11 -13.18
CA LYS A 113 3.69 -8.76 -14.37
C LYS A 113 3.58 -7.25 -14.68
N ASN A 114 4.53 -6.45 -14.23
CA ASN A 114 4.60 -5.00 -14.48
C ASN A 114 3.46 -4.19 -13.85
N ASP A 115 2.82 -4.73 -12.81
CA ASP A 115 1.89 -3.94 -12.01
C ASP A 115 2.66 -2.95 -11.14
N LYS A 116 2.24 -1.69 -11.17
CA LYS A 116 2.91 -0.59 -10.44
C LYS A 116 1.93 0.10 -9.50
N ALA A 117 2.41 0.35 -8.29
CA ALA A 117 1.73 1.19 -7.32
C ALA A 117 2.69 2.26 -6.78
N HIS A 118 2.13 3.30 -6.19
CA HIS A 118 2.87 4.38 -5.57
C HIS A 118 2.38 4.52 -4.13
N SER A 119 3.29 4.77 -3.21
CA SER A 119 2.92 5.20 -1.86
C SER A 119 3.59 6.51 -1.51
N THR A 120 2.80 7.43 -0.97
CA THR A 120 3.30 8.69 -0.42
C THR A 120 2.98 8.73 1.07
N PHE A 121 3.99 8.97 1.87
CA PHE A 121 3.88 9.23 3.30
C PHE A 121 4.09 10.72 3.51
N VAL A 122 3.14 11.37 4.20
CA VAL A 122 3.20 12.80 4.55
C VAL A 122 3.16 12.91 6.06
N LEU A 123 4.10 13.66 6.61
CA LEU A 123 4.24 13.96 8.03
C LEU A 123 3.97 15.45 8.23
N GLU A 124 2.96 15.76 9.06
CA GLU A 124 2.56 17.13 9.39
C GLU A 124 2.61 17.31 10.92
N GLU A 125 3.31 18.33 11.40
CA GLU A 125 3.32 18.65 12.83
C GLU A 125 1.93 19.12 13.29
N THR A 126 1.51 18.68 14.47
CA THR A 126 0.26 19.06 15.12
C THR A 126 0.50 19.38 16.60
N GLU A 127 -0.52 19.90 17.28
CA GLU A 127 -0.43 20.16 18.73
C GLU A 127 -0.23 18.88 19.56
N GLU A 128 -0.65 17.73 19.03
CA GLU A 128 -0.61 16.41 19.69
C GLU A 128 0.59 15.55 19.27
N GLY A 129 1.47 16.07 18.41
CA GLY A 129 2.64 15.36 17.88
C GLY A 129 2.74 15.49 16.36
N THR A 130 2.73 14.37 15.65
CA THR A 130 2.83 14.34 14.18
C THR A 130 1.68 13.55 13.57
N LYS A 131 0.98 14.14 12.61
CA LYS A 131 0.05 13.41 11.74
C LYS A 131 0.82 12.72 10.63
N LEU A 132 0.76 11.40 10.59
CA LEU A 132 1.23 10.58 9.48
C LEU A 132 0.06 10.20 8.58
N THR A 133 0.10 10.64 7.32
CA THR A 133 -0.85 10.23 6.27
C THR A 133 -0.15 9.31 5.27
N TRP A 134 -0.72 8.12 5.03
CA TRP A 134 -0.28 7.17 4.02
C TRP A 134 -1.27 7.14 2.85
N HIS A 135 -0.83 7.62 1.70
CA HIS A 135 -1.54 7.51 0.43
C HIS A 135 -1.00 6.33 -0.36
N PHE A 136 -1.89 5.53 -0.95
CA PHE A 136 -1.57 4.45 -1.86
C PHE A 136 -2.37 4.57 -3.14
N GLU A 137 -1.67 4.48 -4.27
CA GLU A 137 -2.25 4.59 -5.60
C GLU A 137 -1.82 3.42 -6.48
N GLN A 138 -2.76 2.82 -7.21
CA GLN A 138 -2.44 1.75 -8.16
C GLN A 138 -3.24 1.91 -9.45
N TYR A 139 -2.54 1.85 -10.60
CA TYR A 139 -3.22 1.77 -11.89
C TYR A 139 -3.60 0.32 -12.19
N ILE A 140 -4.90 0.06 -12.32
CA ILE A 140 -5.46 -1.28 -12.56
C ILE A 140 -5.98 -1.48 -14.00
N GLY A 141 -5.95 -0.43 -14.81
CA GLY A 141 -6.25 -0.51 -16.24
C GLY A 141 -7.73 -0.71 -16.56
N ASN A 142 -7.99 -1.38 -17.69
CA ASN A 142 -9.34 -1.62 -18.23
C ASN A 142 -9.84 -3.05 -18.01
N ASP A 143 -9.10 -3.87 -17.27
CA ASP A 143 -9.54 -5.22 -16.97
C ASP A 143 -10.79 -5.19 -16.08
N PRO A 144 -11.94 -5.74 -16.53
CA PRO A 144 -13.17 -5.65 -15.77
C PRO A 144 -13.09 -6.29 -14.39
N ILE A 145 -12.40 -7.41 -14.27
CA ILE A 145 -12.27 -8.14 -13.00
C ILE A 145 -11.51 -7.27 -12.01
N ARG A 146 -10.36 -6.71 -12.40
CA ARG A 146 -9.56 -5.81 -11.54
C ARG A 146 -10.35 -4.58 -11.12
N LYS A 147 -11.14 -3.99 -12.03
CA LYS A 147 -12.01 -2.84 -11.70
C LYS A 147 -13.07 -3.16 -10.66
N PHE A 148 -13.71 -4.32 -10.77
CA PHE A 148 -14.66 -4.77 -9.74
C PHE A 148 -13.95 -5.08 -8.41
N SER A 149 -12.75 -5.67 -8.44
CA SER A 149 -11.95 -5.88 -7.23
C SER A 149 -11.52 -4.56 -6.57
N GLY A 150 -11.21 -3.53 -7.36
CA GLY A 150 -10.86 -2.20 -6.85
C GLY A 150 -11.98 -1.53 -6.05
N LEU A 151 -13.24 -1.91 -6.25
CA LEU A 151 -14.35 -1.41 -5.42
C LEU A 151 -14.36 -1.98 -4.01
N LEU A 152 -13.74 -3.14 -3.81
CA LEU A 152 -13.72 -3.84 -2.53
C LEU A 152 -12.42 -3.56 -1.75
N ILE A 153 -11.43 -2.92 -2.38
CA ILE A 153 -10.09 -2.83 -1.80
C ILE A 153 -10.05 -2.08 -0.47
N ASP A 154 -10.85 -1.03 -0.31
CA ASP A 154 -10.95 -0.30 0.96
C ASP A 154 -11.44 -1.22 2.09
N SER A 155 -12.44 -2.07 1.82
CA SER A 155 -12.99 -3.02 2.80
C SER A 155 -12.10 -4.24 3.06
N THR A 156 -11.23 -4.62 2.13
CA THR A 156 -10.43 -5.86 2.24
C THR A 156 -8.96 -5.62 2.58
N VAL A 157 -8.41 -4.45 2.24
CA VAL A 157 -6.99 -4.10 2.41
C VAL A 157 -6.84 -2.87 3.31
N GLY A 158 -7.89 -2.05 3.50
CA GLY A 158 -7.82 -0.86 4.35
C GLY A 158 -7.38 -1.16 5.79
N GLU A 159 -7.83 -2.28 6.35
CA GLU A 159 -7.43 -2.75 7.69
C GLU A 159 -5.92 -2.99 7.79
N GLU A 160 -5.28 -3.52 6.75
CA GLU A 160 -3.82 -3.74 6.75
C GLU A 160 -3.02 -2.42 6.77
N PHE A 161 -3.56 -1.36 6.17
CA PHE A 161 -2.96 -0.03 6.21
C PHE A 161 -3.12 0.60 7.60
N GLU A 162 -4.29 0.44 8.21
CA GLU A 162 -4.55 0.87 9.60
C GLU A 162 -3.62 0.14 10.58
N ASP A 163 -3.48 -1.18 10.44
CA ASP A 163 -2.54 -1.98 11.24
C ASP A 163 -1.09 -1.51 11.07
N GLY A 164 -0.66 -1.22 9.84
CA GLY A 164 0.66 -0.68 9.56
C GLY A 164 0.91 0.68 10.23
N LEU A 165 -0.09 1.56 10.22
CA LEU A 165 -0.05 2.86 10.89
C LEU A 165 -0.02 2.75 12.41
N GLU A 166 -0.79 1.83 12.98
CA GLU A 166 -0.78 1.53 14.42
C GLU A 166 0.58 0.95 14.87
N ASN A 167 1.17 0.10 14.04
CA ASN A 167 2.49 -0.48 14.36
C ASN A 167 3.59 0.58 14.28
N ILE A 168 3.62 1.43 13.25
CA ILE A 168 4.66 2.47 13.14
C ILE A 168 4.51 3.49 14.28
N LYS A 169 3.28 3.84 14.66
CA LYS A 169 3.01 4.67 15.85
C LYS A 169 3.66 4.09 17.10
N LYS A 170 3.42 2.80 17.39
CA LYS A 170 4.01 2.13 18.56
C LYS A 170 5.54 2.12 18.53
N GLU A 171 6.14 1.81 17.39
CA GLU A 171 7.60 1.79 17.23
C GLU A 171 8.22 3.18 17.44
N VAL A 172 7.58 4.23 16.89
CA VAL A 172 8.03 5.61 16.99
C VAL A 172 7.92 6.13 18.43
N GLU A 173 6.76 5.94 19.06
CA GLU A 173 6.52 6.40 20.44
C GLU A 173 7.40 5.68 21.45
N ALA A 174 7.61 4.36 21.28
CA ALA A 174 8.53 3.61 22.11
C ALA A 174 9.97 4.11 21.99
N LYS A 175 10.42 4.42 20.76
CA LYS A 175 11.76 4.99 20.53
C LYS A 175 11.89 6.37 21.15
N TYR A 176 10.88 7.24 20.96
CA TYR A 176 10.89 8.60 21.47
C TYR A 176 10.96 8.65 23.01
N ALA A 177 10.17 7.82 23.69
CA ALA A 177 10.14 7.74 25.16
C ALA A 177 11.47 7.28 25.78
N VAL A 178 12.31 6.55 25.03
CA VAL A 178 13.66 6.16 25.48
C VAL A 178 14.65 7.32 25.35
N THR A 179 14.49 8.19 24.35
CA THR A 179 15.36 9.36 24.13
C THR A 179 15.05 10.57 25.00
N ASP A 180 13.84 10.66 25.57
CA ASP A 180 13.40 11.75 26.46
C ASP A 180 13.80 11.55 27.94
N ASN A 181 14.34 10.36 28.28
CA ASN A 181 14.91 10.03 29.60
C ASN A 181 16.44 10.12 29.61
#